data_AF-A0A6J8AI60-F1
#
_entry.id   AF-A0A6J8AI60-F1
#
_cell.length_a   1.000
_cell.length_b   1.000
_cell.length_c   1.000
_cell.angle_alpha   90.00
_cell.angle_beta   90.00
_cell.angle_gamma   90.00
#
_symmetry.space_group_name_H-M   'P 1'
#
loop_
_entity.id
_entity.type
_entity.pdbx_description
1 polymer ?
#
loop_
_entity_poly.entity_id
_entity_poly.type
_entity_poly.pdbx_seq_one_letter_code
_entity_poly.pdbx_strand_id
1 'polypeptide(L)'
;MENLNYFQGDYHSDVIHNCTFDSFKRTPLKYLSINGHLRAIEIDTFAPLELLSRLSIPNQRSLKLSNTLPALHVFENRQMNELDLTNNFKNYGEYVITANLLAYIGNICIRKISLKSNGIRMIDASAFQKMKYQNCLENLNLSNNDLDYHQDFMFLYFNFFINIKRIDISSVTSAFFENIRKEK
;
A
#
# COMPACT_ATOMS: atom_id res chain seq x y z
N MET A 1 -4.35 29.86 13.43
CA MET A 1 -4.93 28.51 13.28
C MET A 1 -4.13 27.81 12.20
N GLU A 2 -3.21 26.93 12.59
CA GLU A 2 -2.52 26.09 11.62
C GLU A 2 -3.55 25.18 10.94
N ASN A 3 -3.44 25.04 9.62
CA ASN A 3 -4.26 24.11 8.87
C ASN A 3 -3.93 22.68 9.32
N LEU A 4 -4.68 22.16 10.30
CA LEU A 4 -4.64 20.78 10.82
C LEU A 4 -5.09 19.73 9.78
N ASN A 5 -4.86 19.98 8.49
CA ASN A 5 -5.12 19.01 7.45
C ASN A 5 -4.03 17.93 7.42
N TYR A 6 -2.85 18.17 7.98
CA TYR A 6 -1.69 17.28 7.95
C TYR A 6 -1.20 16.94 9.35
N PHE A 7 -0.93 15.64 9.58
CA PHE A 7 -0.28 15.14 10.77
C PHE A 7 0.82 14.17 10.39
N GLN A 8 1.98 14.33 10.99
CA GLN A 8 3.11 13.41 10.90
C GLN A 8 3.48 12.94 12.30
N GLY A 9 3.36 11.64 12.54
CA GLY A 9 3.74 11.03 13.81
C GLY A 9 4.99 10.19 13.65
N ASP A 10 5.99 10.42 14.51
CA ASP A 10 7.14 9.54 14.68
C ASP A 10 6.87 8.62 15.87
N TYR A 11 6.56 7.35 15.59
CA TYR A 11 6.20 6.37 16.60
C TYR A 11 7.41 5.55 17.03
N HIS A 12 7.74 5.63 18.33
CA HIS A 12 8.76 4.80 18.97
C HIS A 12 8.22 3.45 19.47
N SER A 13 6.89 3.26 19.42
CA SER A 13 6.25 1.98 19.70
C SER A 13 6.36 1.04 18.50
N ASP A 14 6.54 -0.25 18.76
CA ASP A 14 6.47 -1.29 17.72
C ASP A 14 5.02 -1.50 17.21
N VAL A 15 4.01 -1.00 17.92
CA VAL A 15 2.58 -1.20 17.59
C VAL A 15 1.84 0.13 17.69
N ILE A 16 0.98 0.40 16.69
CA ILE A 16 -0.04 1.45 16.79
C ILE A 16 -1.34 0.81 17.25
N HIS A 17 -1.83 1.26 18.40
CA HIS A 17 -3.05 0.77 19.01
C HIS A 17 -4.30 1.45 18.44
N ASN A 18 -5.44 0.79 18.57
CA ASN A 18 -6.69 1.28 17.97
C ASN A 18 -7.17 2.62 18.54
N CYS A 19 -6.74 3.00 19.75
CA CYS A 19 -7.05 4.27 20.40
C CYS A 19 -6.08 5.42 20.06
N THR A 20 -5.02 5.15 19.27
CA THR A 20 -3.95 6.13 19.00
C THR A 20 -4.48 7.45 18.44
N PHE A 21 -5.53 7.39 17.63
CA PHE A 21 -6.07 8.54 16.92
C PHE A 21 -7.39 9.08 17.51
N ASP A 22 -7.81 8.65 18.70
CA ASP A 22 -9.10 9.05 19.30
C ASP A 22 -9.23 10.57 19.48
N SER A 23 -8.12 11.26 19.76
CA SER A 23 -8.07 12.72 19.88
C SER A 23 -8.39 13.45 18.57
N PHE A 24 -8.32 12.75 17.42
CA PHE A 24 -8.62 13.31 16.09
C PHE A 24 -10.06 13.10 15.63
N LYS A 25 -10.93 12.48 16.44
CA LYS A 25 -12.33 12.18 16.05
C LYS A 25 -13.14 13.39 15.58
N ARG A 26 -12.77 14.61 16.00
CA ARG A 26 -13.42 15.87 15.60
C ARG A 26 -12.53 16.75 14.72
N THR A 27 -11.34 16.28 14.38
CA THR A 27 -10.36 17.03 13.62
C THR A 27 -10.51 16.68 12.15
N PRO A 28 -10.58 17.66 11.23
CA PRO A 28 -10.71 17.38 9.80
C PRO A 28 -9.37 16.97 9.18
N LEU A 29 -8.72 15.97 9.75
CA LEU A 29 -7.42 15.47 9.30
C LEU A 29 -7.60 14.78 7.94
N LYS A 30 -6.98 15.36 6.90
CA LYS A 30 -7.07 14.85 5.53
C LYS A 30 -5.86 14.04 5.11
N TYR A 31 -4.74 14.23 5.80
CA TYR A 31 -3.42 13.68 5.49
C TYR A 31 -2.76 13.16 6.76
N LEU A 32 -2.35 11.90 6.73
CA LEU A 32 -1.65 11.25 7.83
C LEU A 32 -0.39 10.59 7.27
N SER A 33 0.75 10.92 7.87
CA SER A 33 2.02 10.24 7.64
C SER A 33 2.48 9.59 8.93
N ILE A 34 2.82 8.31 8.87
CA ILE A 34 3.25 7.49 10.00
C ILE A 34 4.66 7.02 9.74
N ASN A 35 5.62 7.55 10.49
CA ASN A 35 7.01 7.10 10.48
C ASN A 35 7.35 6.36 11.77
N GLY A 36 8.39 5.53 11.73
CA GLY A 36 8.82 4.75 12.88
C GLY A 36 9.34 3.38 12.50
N HIS A 37 9.37 2.48 13.49
CA HIS A 37 9.75 1.07 13.34
C HIS A 37 8.59 0.15 13.75
N LEU A 38 7.47 0.29 13.05
CA LEU A 38 6.26 -0.47 13.33
C LEU A 38 6.39 -1.93 12.91
N ARG A 39 5.83 -2.81 13.74
CA ARG A 39 5.63 -4.25 13.50
C ARG A 39 4.17 -4.60 13.26
N ALA A 40 3.25 -3.82 13.82
CA ALA A 40 1.82 -4.00 13.66
C ALA A 40 1.04 -2.69 13.77
N ILE A 41 -0.14 -2.69 13.16
CA ILE A 41 -1.16 -1.66 13.32
C ILE A 41 -2.43 -2.41 13.69
N GLU A 42 -3.04 -2.08 14.82
CA GLU A 42 -4.26 -2.75 15.24
C GLU A 42 -5.42 -2.44 14.29
N ILE A 43 -6.36 -3.38 14.20
CA ILE A 43 -7.63 -3.13 13.53
C ILE A 43 -8.32 -1.90 14.13
N ASP A 44 -9.09 -1.17 13.32
CA ASP A 44 -9.82 0.04 13.73
C ASP A 44 -8.96 1.25 14.12
N THR A 45 -7.63 1.16 14.04
CA THR A 45 -6.72 2.28 14.34
C THR A 45 -7.11 3.58 13.64
N PHE A 46 -7.55 3.52 12.38
CA PHE A 46 -7.90 4.72 11.63
C PHE A 46 -9.39 5.09 11.69
N ALA A 47 -10.21 4.38 12.49
CA ALA A 47 -11.64 4.64 12.61
C ALA A 47 -11.96 6.11 12.98
N PRO A 48 -11.21 6.79 13.87
CA PRO A 48 -11.46 8.20 14.17
C PRO A 48 -11.21 9.17 13.00
N LEU A 49 -10.57 8.73 11.91
CA LEU A 49 -10.08 9.56 10.81
C LEU A 49 -11.06 9.56 9.61
N GLU A 50 -12.28 10.01 9.86
CA GLU A 50 -13.40 9.98 8.90
C GLU A 50 -13.17 10.79 7.63
N LEU A 51 -12.34 11.85 7.69
CA LEU A 51 -12.03 12.72 6.55
C LEU A 51 -10.67 12.43 5.91
N LEU A 52 -9.97 11.40 6.36
CA LEU A 52 -8.67 11.03 5.81
C LEU A 52 -8.81 10.68 4.33
N SER A 53 -7.99 11.34 3.52
CA SER A 53 -7.93 11.13 2.07
C SER A 53 -6.56 10.69 1.59
N ARG A 54 -5.52 10.90 2.41
CA ARG A 54 -4.14 10.46 2.14
C ARG A 54 -3.55 9.80 3.37
N LEU A 55 -3.06 8.59 3.19
CA LEU A 55 -2.36 7.82 4.20
C LEU A 55 -1.00 7.40 3.66
N SER A 56 0.06 7.77 4.36
CA SER A 56 1.43 7.34 4.07
C SER A 56 1.99 6.62 5.29
N ILE A 57 2.46 5.40 5.08
CA ILE A 57 3.12 4.57 6.08
C ILE A 57 4.42 4.07 5.44
N PRO A 58 5.45 4.90 5.24
CA PRO A 58 6.63 4.50 4.51
C PRO A 58 7.70 3.91 5.44
N ASN A 59 8.60 3.12 4.87
CA ASN A 59 9.85 2.67 5.49
C ASN A 59 9.70 1.80 6.76
N GLN A 60 8.57 1.13 6.92
CA GLN A 60 8.29 0.22 8.03
C GLN A 60 8.79 -1.19 7.72
N ARG A 61 10.12 -1.38 7.63
CA ARG A 61 10.74 -2.67 7.25
C ARG A 61 10.35 -3.88 8.12
N SER A 62 9.82 -3.62 9.31
CA SER A 62 9.39 -4.63 10.28
C SER A 62 7.89 -4.93 10.22
N LEU A 63 7.16 -4.24 9.35
CA LEU A 63 5.72 -4.34 9.21
C LEU A 63 5.37 -5.42 8.19
N LYS A 64 4.37 -6.24 8.49
CA LYS A 64 3.81 -7.25 7.57
C LYS A 64 2.54 -6.74 6.91
N LEU A 65 2.27 -7.12 5.66
CA LEU A 65 1.00 -6.76 5.01
C LEU A 65 -0.19 -7.33 5.78
N SER A 66 -0.06 -8.58 6.23
CA SER A 66 -1.05 -9.28 7.06
C SER A 66 -1.44 -8.52 8.34
N ASN A 67 -0.55 -7.68 8.88
CA ASN A 67 -0.82 -6.85 10.06
C ASN A 67 -1.30 -5.43 9.71
N THR A 68 -1.09 -4.96 8.48
CA THR A 68 -1.35 -3.57 8.09
C THR A 68 -2.68 -3.41 7.39
N LEU A 69 -2.96 -4.30 6.44
CA LEU A 69 -4.12 -4.18 5.57
C LEU A 69 -5.45 -4.32 6.30
N PRO A 70 -5.60 -5.18 7.33
CA PRO A 70 -6.82 -5.20 8.12
C PRO A 70 -7.15 -3.85 8.77
N ALA A 71 -6.15 -3.03 9.15
CA ALA A 71 -6.41 -1.70 9.70
C ALA A 71 -7.04 -0.74 8.68
N LEU A 72 -6.90 -1.02 7.37
CA LEU A 72 -7.48 -0.19 6.29
C LEU A 72 -8.97 -0.46 6.06
N HIS A 73 -9.58 -1.50 6.65
CA HIS A 73 -10.99 -1.84 6.41
C HIS A 73 -11.96 -0.71 6.77
N VAL A 74 -11.60 0.16 7.71
CA VAL A 74 -12.38 1.36 8.09
C VAL A 74 -12.53 2.37 6.94
N PHE A 75 -11.75 2.22 5.87
CA PHE A 75 -11.84 3.01 4.65
C PHE A 75 -12.70 2.37 3.57
N GLU A 76 -13.31 1.21 3.83
CA GLU A 76 -14.18 0.54 2.87
C GLU A 76 -15.30 1.46 2.37
N ASN A 77 -15.57 1.42 1.07
CA ASN A 77 -16.53 2.27 0.35
C ASN A 77 -16.22 3.77 0.40
N ARG A 78 -15.03 4.18 0.86
CA ARG A 78 -14.60 5.59 0.85
C ARG A 78 -13.73 5.90 -0.37
N GLN A 79 -13.66 7.19 -0.68
CA GLN A 79 -12.72 7.73 -1.66
C GLN A 79 -11.44 8.18 -0.96
N MET A 80 -10.30 7.73 -1.47
CA MET A 80 -8.98 8.20 -1.06
C MET A 80 -8.20 8.71 -2.26
N ASN A 81 -7.49 9.81 -2.05
CA ASN A 81 -6.61 10.36 -3.06
C ASN A 81 -5.32 9.55 -3.17
N GLU A 82 -4.79 9.07 -2.04
CA GLU A 82 -3.45 8.49 -2.00
C GLU A 82 -3.29 7.48 -0.86
N LEU A 83 -2.71 6.33 -1.19
CA LEU A 83 -2.23 5.34 -0.24
C LEU A 83 -0.76 5.03 -0.58
N ASP A 84 0.13 5.33 0.35
CA ASP A 84 1.57 5.11 0.21
C ASP A 84 2.06 4.10 1.26
N LEU A 85 2.45 2.92 0.79
CA LEU A 85 2.98 1.83 1.60
C LEU A 85 4.41 1.48 1.16
N THR A 86 5.19 2.49 0.74
CA THR A 86 6.54 2.31 0.20
C THR A 86 7.49 1.70 1.23
N ASN A 87 8.27 0.70 0.82
CA ASN A 87 9.41 0.14 1.59
C ASN A 87 9.05 -0.46 2.96
N ASN A 88 7.97 -1.25 3.03
CA ASN A 88 7.52 -1.91 4.26
C ASN A 88 7.84 -3.42 4.29
N PHE A 89 7.63 -4.16 3.19
CA PHE A 89 7.42 -5.62 3.28
C PHE A 89 8.62 -6.50 2.87
N LYS A 90 9.75 -5.89 2.50
CA LYS A 90 10.87 -6.53 1.80
C LYS A 90 11.48 -7.76 2.52
N ASN A 91 11.39 -7.85 3.84
CA ASN A 91 12.06 -8.88 4.64
C ASN A 91 11.18 -10.08 5.02
N TYR A 92 9.88 -10.06 4.72
CA TYR A 92 8.93 -11.04 5.27
C TYR A 92 8.53 -12.17 4.33
N GLY A 93 9.13 -12.24 3.14
CA GLY A 93 8.82 -13.27 2.16
C GLY A 93 7.37 -13.26 1.66
N GLU A 94 6.64 -12.16 1.89
CA GLU A 94 5.34 -11.89 1.27
C GLU A 94 5.59 -11.47 -0.20
N TYR A 95 6.05 -12.44 -0.98
CA TYR A 95 6.46 -12.27 -2.37
C TYR A 95 5.28 -12.22 -3.34
N VAL A 96 4.10 -12.65 -2.89
CA VAL A 96 2.90 -12.76 -3.72
C VAL A 96 1.81 -11.90 -3.13
N ILE A 97 1.40 -10.86 -3.86
CA ILE A 97 0.17 -10.15 -3.58
C ILE A 97 -0.99 -11.03 -4.05
N THR A 98 -1.65 -11.68 -3.09
CA THR A 98 -2.83 -12.52 -3.35
C THR A 98 -4.10 -11.68 -3.39
N ALA A 99 -5.18 -12.28 -3.89
CA ALA A 99 -6.50 -11.63 -3.90
C ALA A 99 -7.01 -11.23 -2.52
N ASN A 100 -6.76 -12.06 -1.50
CA ASN A 100 -7.16 -11.77 -0.12
C ASN A 100 -6.41 -10.56 0.44
N LEU A 101 -5.15 -10.39 0.03
CA LEU A 101 -4.32 -9.28 0.43
C LEU A 101 -4.85 -7.96 -0.16
N LEU A 102 -5.11 -7.94 -1.48
CA LEU A 102 -5.66 -6.75 -2.13
C LEU A 102 -7.12 -6.49 -1.80
N ALA A 103 -7.88 -7.43 -1.22
CA ALA A 103 -9.30 -7.23 -0.90
C ALA A 103 -9.53 -5.97 -0.04
N TYR A 104 -8.68 -5.73 0.96
CA TYR A 104 -8.77 -4.53 1.81
C TYR A 104 -8.60 -3.23 1.02
N ILE A 105 -7.64 -3.20 0.10
CA ILE A 105 -7.37 -2.04 -0.76
C ILE A 105 -8.44 -1.92 -1.86
N GLY A 106 -8.89 -3.05 -2.43
CA GLY A 106 -9.85 -3.15 -3.52
C GLY A 106 -11.26 -2.69 -3.16
N ASN A 107 -11.58 -2.67 -1.87
CA ASN A 107 -12.83 -2.14 -1.32
C ASN A 107 -12.77 -0.63 -1.04
N ILE A 108 -11.67 0.04 -1.37
CA ILE A 108 -11.48 1.48 -1.24
C ILE A 108 -11.32 2.08 -2.64
N CYS A 109 -11.99 3.20 -2.93
CA CYS A 109 -11.82 3.92 -4.17
C CYS A 109 -10.56 4.81 -4.09
N ILE A 110 -9.40 4.25 -4.43
CA ILE A 110 -8.09 4.93 -4.31
C ILE A 110 -7.58 5.42 -5.67
N ARG A 111 -7.20 6.70 -5.78
CA ARG A 111 -6.66 7.27 -7.03
C ARG A 111 -5.17 7.01 -7.25
N LYS A 112 -4.38 6.97 -6.17
CA LYS A 112 -2.93 6.75 -6.23
C LYS A 112 -2.50 5.71 -5.21
N ILE A 113 -1.83 4.67 -5.67
CA ILE A 113 -1.25 3.63 -4.81
C ILE A 113 0.25 3.58 -5.06
N SER A 114 1.04 3.67 -3.99
CA SER A 114 2.47 3.37 -4.02
C SER A 114 2.78 2.12 -3.21
N LEU A 115 3.28 1.11 -3.89
CA LEU A 115 3.82 -0.13 -3.32
C LEU A 115 5.31 -0.29 -3.68
N LYS A 116 6.00 0.83 -3.89
CA LYS A 116 7.41 0.88 -4.26
C LYS A 116 8.29 0.18 -3.22
N SER A 117 9.34 -0.51 -3.69
CA SER A 117 10.38 -1.10 -2.83
C SER A 117 9.86 -2.12 -1.78
N ASN A 118 8.77 -2.84 -2.06
CA ASN A 118 8.17 -3.79 -1.12
C ASN A 118 8.64 -5.24 -1.27
N GLY A 119 9.47 -5.56 -2.27
CA GLY A 119 9.92 -6.93 -2.53
C GLY A 119 8.83 -7.82 -3.15
N ILE A 120 7.82 -7.23 -3.78
CA ILE A 120 6.74 -7.95 -4.46
C ILE A 120 7.31 -8.70 -5.65
N ARG A 121 7.10 -10.01 -5.73
CA ARG A 121 7.54 -10.85 -6.86
C ARG A 121 6.42 -11.21 -7.83
N MET A 122 5.19 -11.30 -7.34
CA MET A 122 4.03 -11.66 -8.14
C MET A 122 2.79 -10.95 -7.63
N ILE A 123 1.94 -10.53 -8.56
CA ILE A 123 0.57 -10.12 -8.25
C ILE A 123 -0.37 -11.13 -8.90
N ASP A 124 -1.25 -11.72 -8.10
CA ASP A 124 -2.27 -12.65 -8.58
C ASP A 124 -3.29 -11.88 -9.43
N ALA A 125 -3.55 -12.36 -10.66
CA ALA A 125 -4.52 -11.77 -11.57
C ALA A 125 -5.92 -11.64 -10.95
N SER A 126 -6.31 -12.64 -10.17
CA SER A 126 -7.60 -12.67 -9.49
C SER A 126 -7.72 -11.59 -8.41
N ALA A 127 -6.58 -11.05 -7.96
CA ALA A 127 -6.54 -9.95 -7.00
C ALA A 127 -7.07 -8.66 -7.62
N PHE A 128 -6.69 -8.35 -8.85
CA PHE A 128 -7.20 -7.18 -9.57
C PHE A 128 -8.66 -7.35 -9.99
N GLN A 129 -9.03 -8.53 -10.48
CA GLN A 129 -10.41 -8.82 -10.89
C GLN A 129 -11.43 -8.66 -9.76
N LYS A 130 -11.03 -8.89 -8.51
CA LYS A 130 -11.90 -8.78 -7.33
C LYS A 130 -11.93 -7.38 -6.73
N MET A 131 -11.16 -6.42 -7.24
CA MET A 131 -11.20 -5.05 -6.72
C MET A 131 -12.52 -4.37 -7.12
N LYS A 132 -13.38 -4.12 -6.13
CA LYS A 132 -14.66 -3.41 -6.33
C LYS A 132 -14.48 -2.06 -7.02
N TYR A 133 -13.43 -1.32 -6.68
CA TYR A 133 -13.18 0.03 -7.19
C TYR A 133 -11.97 0.12 -8.14
N GLN A 134 -11.79 -0.89 -9.01
CA GLN A 134 -10.73 -0.87 -10.04
C GLN A 134 -10.74 0.42 -10.88
N ASN A 135 -11.91 0.98 -11.17
CA ASN A 135 -12.03 2.21 -11.98
C ASN A 135 -11.55 3.48 -11.27
N CYS A 136 -11.23 3.45 -9.97
CA CYS A 136 -10.74 4.64 -9.27
C CYS A 136 -9.24 4.87 -9.45
N LEU A 137 -8.48 3.81 -9.75
CA LEU A 137 -7.03 3.85 -9.77
C LEU A 137 -6.51 4.60 -11.01
N GLU A 138 -5.78 5.68 -10.77
CA GLU A 138 -5.15 6.49 -11.83
C GLU A 138 -3.63 6.32 -11.85
N ASN A 139 -2.99 6.06 -10.71
CA ASN A 139 -1.55 5.90 -10.60
C ASN A 139 -1.21 4.69 -9.73
N LEU A 140 -0.39 3.79 -10.27
CA LEU A 140 0.14 2.64 -9.57
C LEU A 140 1.67 2.65 -9.63
N ASN A 141 2.32 2.68 -8.48
CA ASN A 141 3.78 2.60 -8.39
C ASN A 141 4.21 1.25 -7.80
N LEU A 142 4.82 0.43 -8.65
CA LEU A 142 5.41 -0.88 -8.34
C LEU A 142 6.94 -0.87 -8.52
N SER A 143 7.58 0.29 -8.66
CA SER A 143 9.02 0.38 -8.90
C SER A 143 9.85 -0.25 -7.77
N ASN A 144 11.07 -0.69 -8.08
CA ASN A 144 12.02 -1.34 -7.16
C ASN A 144 11.44 -2.57 -6.43
N ASN A 145 10.52 -3.30 -7.07
CA ASN A 145 10.07 -4.61 -6.61
C ASN A 145 10.79 -5.74 -7.37
N ASP A 146 10.69 -6.97 -6.87
CA ASP A 146 11.38 -8.14 -7.42
C ASP A 146 10.47 -8.96 -8.36
N LEU A 147 9.69 -8.26 -9.20
CA LEU A 147 8.67 -8.89 -10.05
C LEU A 147 9.31 -9.95 -10.97
N ASP A 148 8.76 -11.17 -10.94
CA ASP A 148 9.27 -12.30 -11.71
C ASP A 148 9.00 -12.10 -13.22
N TYR A 149 9.96 -12.48 -14.07
CA TYR A 149 9.90 -12.26 -15.52
C TYR A 149 8.81 -13.08 -16.20
N HIS A 150 8.40 -14.22 -15.64
CA HIS A 150 7.29 -15.04 -16.16
C HIS A 150 5.91 -14.36 -16.08
N GLN A 151 5.87 -13.11 -15.60
CA GLN A 151 4.71 -12.22 -15.58
C GLN A 151 4.51 -11.46 -16.91
N ASP A 152 4.94 -11.97 -18.06
CA ASP A 152 4.72 -11.33 -19.38
C ASP A 152 3.23 -10.96 -19.62
N PHE A 153 2.30 -11.67 -18.98
CA PHE A 153 0.86 -11.40 -19.03
C PHE A 153 0.34 -10.39 -18.00
N MET A 154 1.17 -9.88 -17.08
CA MET A 154 0.76 -8.90 -16.06
C MET A 154 0.19 -7.64 -16.68
N PHE A 155 0.75 -7.22 -17.81
CA PHE A 155 0.26 -6.07 -18.57
C PHE A 155 -1.18 -6.25 -19.04
N LEU A 156 -1.63 -7.49 -19.31
CA LEU A 156 -3.02 -7.76 -19.65
C LEU A 156 -3.97 -7.46 -18.49
N TYR A 157 -3.53 -7.66 -17.25
CA TYR A 157 -4.35 -7.38 -16.07
C TYR A 157 -4.49 -5.89 -15.79
N PHE A 158 -3.57 -5.06 -16.28
CA PHE A 158 -3.74 -3.61 -16.16
C PHE A 158 -4.91 -3.07 -16.98
N ASN A 159 -5.41 -3.84 -17.96
CA ASN A 159 -6.65 -3.52 -18.67
C ASN A 159 -7.90 -3.52 -17.75
N PHE A 160 -7.83 -4.10 -16.54
CA PHE A 160 -8.91 -3.99 -15.56
C PHE A 160 -9.06 -2.55 -15.01
N PHE A 161 -8.02 -1.73 -15.11
CA PHE A 161 -8.01 -0.36 -14.61
C PHE A 161 -8.29 0.65 -15.72
N ILE A 162 -9.58 0.86 -16.03
CA ILE A 162 -10.02 1.71 -17.16
C ILE A 162 -9.47 3.14 -17.07
N ASN A 163 -9.27 3.66 -15.85
CA ASN A 163 -8.81 5.03 -15.60
C ASN A 163 -7.31 5.14 -15.30
N ILE A 164 -6.53 4.06 -15.44
CA ILE A 164 -5.10 4.10 -15.17
C ILE A 164 -4.40 5.03 -16.16
N LYS A 165 -3.63 5.98 -15.61
CA LYS A 165 -2.85 6.95 -16.39
C LYS A 165 -1.36 6.67 -16.32
N ARG A 166 -0.90 6.13 -15.19
CA ARG A 166 0.52 5.84 -14.97
C ARG A 166 0.69 4.54 -14.20
N ILE A 167 1.56 3.70 -14.73
CA ILE A 167 2.09 2.52 -14.05
C ILE A 167 3.60 2.64 -14.04
N ASP A 168 4.18 2.65 -12.85
CA ASP A 168 5.64 2.71 -12.68
C ASP A 168 6.15 1.34 -12.23
N ILE A 169 6.80 0.62 -13.15
CA ILE A 169 7.47 -0.66 -12.91
C ILE A 169 8.98 -0.53 -13.12
N SER A 170 9.53 0.67 -12.94
CA SER A 170 10.97 0.89 -13.11
C SER A 170 11.80 0.09 -12.10
N SER A 171 13.02 -0.29 -12.50
CA SER A 171 13.98 -0.99 -11.64
C SER A 171 13.47 -2.32 -11.07
N VAL A 172 12.66 -3.04 -11.82
CA VAL A 172 12.37 -4.45 -11.55
C VAL A 172 13.66 -5.24 -11.73
N THR A 173 14.29 -5.59 -10.61
CA THR A 173 15.48 -6.44 -10.58
C THR A 173 15.05 -7.86 -10.84
N SER A 174 15.10 -8.33 -12.09
CA SER A 174 15.07 -9.77 -12.30
C SER A 174 16.35 -10.34 -11.66
N ALA A 175 16.22 -11.21 -10.66
CA ALA A 175 17.34 -11.98 -10.12
C ALA A 175 18.07 -12.77 -11.23
N PHE A 176 17.40 -13.01 -12.36
CA PHE A 176 17.95 -13.57 -13.58
C PHE A 176 19.13 -12.75 -14.16
N PHE A 177 19.02 -11.41 -14.26
CA PHE A 177 20.13 -10.57 -14.76
C PHE A 177 21.31 -10.49 -13.79
N GLU A 178 21.05 -10.57 -12.48
CA GLU A 178 22.10 -10.66 -11.46
C GLU A 178 22.85 -12.01 -11.54
N ASN A 179 22.14 -13.12 -11.76
CA ASN A 179 22.77 -14.43 -11.95
C ASN A 179 23.55 -14.53 -13.27
N ILE A 180 23.02 -13.99 -14.37
CA ILE A 180 23.76 -13.91 -15.65
C ILE A 180 25.03 -13.05 -15.53
N ARG A 181 25.03 -12.01 -14.68
CA ARG A 181 26.21 -11.18 -14.41
C ARG A 181 27.25 -11.85 -13.50
N LYS A 182 26.82 -12.76 -12.63
CA LYS A 182 27.72 -13.52 -11.73
C LYS A 182 28.31 -14.78 -12.40
N GLU A 183 27.71 -15.21 -13.50
CA GLU A 183 28.17 -16.34 -14.32
C GLU A 183 29.02 -15.91 -15.54
N LYS A 184 29.38 -14.62 -15.64
CA LYS A 184 30.36 -14.08 -16.60
C LYS A 184 31.55 -13.49 -15.85
#